data_AF-A0A0P7VP28-F1
#
_entry.id   AF-A0A0P7VP28-F1
#
_cell.length_a   1.000
_cell.length_b   1.000
_cell.length_c   1.000
_cell.angle_alpha   90.00
_cell.angle_beta   90.00
_cell.angle_gamma   90.00
#
_symmetry.space_group_name_H-M   'P 1'
#
loop_
_entity.id
_entity.type
_entity.pdbx_description
1 polymer ?
#
loop_
_entity_poly.entity_id
_entity_poly.type
_entity_poly.pdbx_seq_one_letter_code
_entity_poly.pdbx_strand_id
1 'polypeptide(L)'
;MFHTNRMIPLAPWVAALGLAPEARIDTEAGPVRAEDLVPGQCILTRDNGAVPLVDLRIGLGAPAERRHFPVLITRGAMGFGLPRADLRIGAQQKVLFQNIRVPLMFGVDAVLVRGKSLAASHEGVHVDNAPVPASFVQLVFATHQIIHAEGLPVESTAPDGMGQAPYPTLRSWELRAAVA
;
A
#
# COMPACT_ATOMS: atom_id res chain seq x y z
N MET A 1 4.33 1.25 29.31
CA MET A 1 5.38 0.41 28.69
C MET A 1 4.85 -0.12 27.36
N PHE A 2 5.10 0.56 26.24
CA PHE A 2 4.73 0.12 24.88
C PHE A 2 5.95 0.40 23.99
N HIS A 3 6.82 -0.59 23.81
CA HIS A 3 6.89 -1.66 22.81
C HIS A 3 7.77 -1.28 21.61
N THR A 4 8.85 -2.04 21.52
CA THR A 4 9.98 -2.01 20.59
C THR A 4 9.53 -2.24 19.15
N ASN A 5 10.16 -1.54 18.20
CA ASN A 5 10.12 -1.83 16.76
C ASN A 5 10.59 -3.29 16.54
N ARG A 6 9.66 -4.26 16.61
CA ARG A 6 9.98 -5.69 16.54
C ARG A 6 9.97 -6.11 15.08
N MET A 7 11.15 -6.48 14.59
CA MET A 7 11.23 -7.34 13.40
C MET A 7 10.58 -8.67 13.75
N ILE A 8 9.40 -8.92 13.21
CA ILE A 8 8.69 -10.19 13.37
C ILE A 8 8.91 -10.97 12.08
N PRO A 9 9.34 -12.24 12.13
CA PRO A 9 9.31 -13.10 10.96
C PRO A 9 7.84 -13.28 10.55
N LEU A 10 7.42 -12.50 9.56
CA LEU A 10 6.08 -12.61 8.99
C LEU A 10 6.03 -13.82 8.06
N ALA A 11 4.87 -14.48 7.98
CA ALA A 11 4.68 -15.54 7.01
C ALA A 11 5.03 -15.01 5.59
N PRO A 12 5.63 -15.81 4.68
CA PRO A 12 6.15 -15.32 3.41
C PRO A 12 5.14 -14.58 2.52
N TRP A 13 3.84 -14.82 2.70
CA TRP A 13 2.77 -14.11 1.99
C TRP A 13 2.45 -12.73 2.62
N VAL A 14 2.68 -12.57 3.92
CA VAL A 14 2.56 -11.29 4.65
C VAL A 14 3.77 -10.40 4.34
N ALA A 15 4.95 -10.98 4.11
CA ALA A 15 6.16 -10.28 3.68
C ALA A 15 6.07 -9.57 2.31
N ALA A 16 4.96 -9.77 1.57
CA ALA A 16 4.67 -9.08 0.31
C ALA A 16 3.69 -7.90 0.46
N LEU A 17 3.30 -7.55 1.70
CA LEU A 17 2.46 -6.39 2.04
C LEU A 17 3.29 -5.30 2.72
N GLY A 18 2.87 -4.05 2.53
CA GLY A 18 3.45 -2.87 3.16
C GLY A 18 4.12 -1.91 2.19
N LEU A 19 4.70 -0.88 2.77
CA LEU A 19 5.30 0.27 2.10
C LEU A 19 6.81 0.29 2.37
N ALA A 20 7.60 0.77 1.41
CA ALA A 20 9.03 0.92 1.67
C ALA A 20 9.28 1.90 2.83
N PRO A 21 10.36 1.72 3.62
CA PRO A 21 10.59 2.49 4.84
C PRO A 21 10.62 4.02 4.61
N GLU A 22 11.14 4.44 3.45
CA GLU A 22 11.27 5.83 3.04
C GLU A 22 9.96 6.50 2.59
N ALA A 23 8.90 5.73 2.34
CA ALA A 23 7.62 6.25 1.88
C ALA A 23 7.02 7.19 2.92
N ARG A 24 6.69 8.43 2.55
CA ARG A 24 6.06 9.38 3.47
C ARG A 24 4.55 9.16 3.54
N ILE A 25 4.03 9.16 4.76
CA ILE A 25 2.63 8.96 5.08
C ILE A 25 2.06 10.29 5.57
N ASP A 26 0.91 10.69 5.03
CA ASP A 26 0.28 11.96 5.43
C ASP A 26 -0.23 11.86 6.88
N THR A 27 0.25 12.77 7.74
CA THR A 27 -0.18 12.94 9.13
C THR A 27 -0.67 14.37 9.35
N GLU A 28 -1.34 14.64 10.47
CA GLU A 28 -1.82 16.01 10.79
C GLU A 28 -0.67 17.04 10.88
N ALA A 29 0.52 16.60 11.30
CA ALA A 29 1.70 17.44 11.41
C ALA A 29 2.52 17.54 10.10
N GLY A 30 2.01 16.96 9.01
CA GLY A 30 2.69 16.83 7.73
C GLY A 30 3.17 15.41 7.44
N PRO A 31 3.77 15.16 6.25
CA PRO A 31 4.17 13.82 5.87
C PRO A 31 5.37 13.30 6.68
N VAL A 32 5.27 12.07 7.19
CA VAL A 32 6.32 11.39 7.99
C VAL A 32 6.70 10.06 7.33
N ARG A 33 7.99 9.70 7.29
CA ARG A 33 8.43 8.42 6.72
C ARG A 33 7.77 7.26 7.46
N ALA A 34 7.41 6.21 6.73
CA ALA A 34 6.72 5.06 7.27
C ALA A 34 7.48 4.43 8.44
N GLU A 35 8.81 4.32 8.35
CA GLU A 35 9.65 3.75 9.41
C GLU A 35 9.82 4.64 10.66
N ASP A 36 9.56 5.94 10.54
CA ASP A 36 9.67 6.91 11.63
C ASP A 36 8.34 7.07 12.40
N LEU A 37 7.26 6.44 11.91
CA LEU A 37 5.96 6.45 12.59
C LEU A 37 6.00 5.63 13.89
N VAL A 38 5.23 6.07 14.87
CA VAL A 38 5.10 5.39 16.16
C VAL A 38 3.63 5.11 16.52
N PRO A 39 3.34 4.01 17.22
CA PRO A 39 2.00 3.75 17.76
C PRO A 39 1.46 4.94 18.56
N GLY A 40 0.19 5.25 18.37
CA GLY A 40 -0.51 6.40 18.93
C GLY A 40 -0.48 7.65 18.06
N GLN A 41 0.40 7.74 17.06
CA GLN A 41 0.44 8.87 16.15
C GLN A 41 -0.80 8.92 15.24
N CYS A 42 -1.41 10.09 15.09
CA CYS A 42 -2.57 10.31 14.22
C CYS A 42 -2.17 10.35 12.75
N ILE A 43 -2.72 9.43 11.95
CA ILE A 43 -2.49 9.32 10.52
C ILE A 43 -3.74 9.79 9.77
N LEU A 44 -3.56 10.58 8.71
CA LEU A 44 -4.67 11.05 7.89
C LEU A 44 -5.19 9.90 7.02
N THR A 45 -6.45 9.57 7.18
CA THR A 45 -7.16 8.53 6.42
C THR A 45 -8.14 9.16 5.44
N ARG A 46 -8.50 8.43 4.39
CA ARG A 46 -9.46 8.89 3.38
C ARG A 46 -10.87 9.08 3.97
N ASP A 47 -11.33 8.12 4.77
CA ASP A 47 -12.76 8.00 5.11
C ASP A 47 -13.07 8.39 6.56
N ASN A 48 -12.07 8.35 7.47
CA ASN A 48 -12.30 8.50 8.92
C ASN A 48 -11.50 9.67 9.54
N GLY A 49 -10.97 10.59 8.74
CA GLY A 49 -10.15 11.70 9.23
C GLY A 49 -8.83 11.20 9.83
N ALA A 50 -8.36 11.85 10.91
CA ALA A 50 -7.15 11.47 11.61
C ALA A 50 -7.41 10.30 12.57
N VAL A 51 -6.73 9.18 12.37
CA VAL A 51 -6.91 7.94 13.16
C VAL A 51 -5.58 7.53 13.81
N PRO A 52 -5.55 7.16 15.09
CA PRO A 52 -4.32 6.75 15.75
C PRO A 52 -3.82 5.40 15.21
N LEU A 53 -2.53 5.34 14.88
CA LEU A 53 -1.84 4.11 14.54
C LEU A 53 -1.82 3.17 15.77
N VAL A 54 -2.20 1.91 15.61
CA VAL A 54 -2.19 0.94 16.72
C VAL A 54 -0.84 0.26 16.85
N ASP A 55 -0.25 -0.13 15.71
CA ASP A 55 1.00 -0.87 15.68
C ASP A 55 1.71 -0.70 14.32
N LEU A 56 3.00 -1.00 14.30
CA LEU A 56 3.83 -1.01 13.11
C LEU A 56 4.62 -2.31 13.05
N ARG A 57 4.60 -2.97 11.89
CA ARG A 57 5.35 -4.22 11.67
C ARG A 57 6.30 -4.05 10.51
N ILE A 58 7.53 -4.54 10.67
CA ILE A 58 8.50 -4.58 9.60
C ILE A 58 8.63 -6.02 9.13
N GLY A 59 8.14 -6.27 7.91
CA GLY A 59 8.36 -7.53 7.22
C GLY A 59 9.62 -7.43 6.36
N LEU A 60 10.54 -8.39 6.48
CA LEU A 60 11.58 -8.54 5.47
C LEU A 60 10.94 -9.03 4.17
N GLY A 61 11.25 -8.37 3.05
CA GLY A 61 10.71 -8.72 1.73
C GLY A 61 10.81 -10.22 1.44
N ALA A 62 9.71 -10.77 0.95
CA ALA A 62 9.58 -12.21 0.73
C ALA A 62 10.63 -12.76 -0.26
N PRO A 63 11.12 -14.00 -0.05
CA PRO A 63 12.14 -14.62 -0.88
C PRO A 63 11.69 -14.78 -2.35
N ALA A 64 12.67 -14.76 -3.26
CA ALA A 64 12.51 -14.90 -4.71
C ALA A 64 11.65 -16.10 -5.15
N GLU A 65 11.46 -17.11 -4.28
CA GLU A 65 10.68 -18.33 -4.51
C GLU A 65 9.24 -18.12 -5.00
N ARG A 66 8.61 -16.97 -4.73
CA ARG A 66 7.23 -16.68 -5.18
C ARG A 66 7.09 -15.49 -6.15
N ARG A 67 8.20 -14.95 -6.66
CA ARG A 67 8.20 -13.76 -7.54
C ARG A 67 7.46 -12.55 -6.94
N HIS A 68 7.45 -12.41 -5.61
CA HIS A 68 6.89 -11.25 -4.92
C HIS A 68 7.89 -10.10 -4.86
N PHE A 69 8.46 -9.77 -6.02
CA PHE A 69 9.36 -8.62 -6.14
C PHE A 69 8.62 -7.33 -5.78
N PRO A 70 9.30 -6.36 -5.12
CA PRO A 70 8.75 -5.03 -4.89
C PRO A 70 8.19 -4.41 -6.17
N VAL A 71 7.22 -3.52 -6.01
CA VAL A 71 6.64 -2.76 -7.11
C VAL A 71 6.98 -1.29 -6.92
N LEU A 72 7.52 -0.68 -7.97
CA LEU A 72 7.77 0.74 -8.07
C LEU A 72 6.61 1.40 -8.82
N ILE A 73 5.93 2.33 -8.16
CA ILE A 73 4.98 3.25 -8.78
C ILE A 73 5.72 4.57 -8.98
N THR A 74 6.00 4.93 -10.23
CA THR A 74 6.74 6.17 -10.54
C THR A 74 5.89 7.40 -10.22
N ARG A 75 6.56 8.51 -9.88
CA ARG A 75 5.90 9.79 -9.60
C ARG A 75 4.89 10.15 -10.70
N GLY A 76 3.65 10.44 -10.30
CA GLY A 76 2.58 10.87 -11.21
C GLY A 76 1.89 9.76 -12.02
N ALA A 77 2.32 8.50 -11.92
CA ALA A 77 1.78 7.39 -12.72
C ALA A 77 0.28 7.09 -12.48
N MET A 78 -0.27 7.53 -11.35
CA MET A 78 -1.64 7.23 -10.93
C MET A 78 -2.61 8.41 -11.19
N GLY A 79 -2.20 9.41 -11.97
CA GLY A 79 -3.00 10.60 -12.26
C GLY A 79 -2.95 11.66 -11.15
N PHE A 80 -3.41 12.88 -11.47
CA PHE A 80 -3.41 14.03 -10.55
C PHE A 80 -2.05 14.35 -9.89
N GLY A 81 -0.95 13.95 -10.54
CA GLY A 81 0.40 14.12 -9.99
C GLY A 81 0.74 13.15 -8.84
N LEU A 82 0.00 12.04 -8.70
CA LEU A 82 0.22 11.01 -7.68
C LEU A 82 0.89 9.75 -8.25
N PRO A 83 1.75 9.07 -7.45
CA PRO A 83 2.28 9.51 -6.17
C PRO A 83 3.16 10.78 -6.32
N ARG A 84 3.27 11.59 -5.25
CA ARG A 84 4.03 12.86 -5.25
C ARG A 84 5.55 12.65 -5.45
N ALA A 85 6.03 11.47 -5.11
CA ALA A 85 7.37 10.95 -5.39
C ALA A 85 7.27 9.47 -5.77
N ASP A 86 8.37 8.89 -6.26
CA ASP A 86 8.45 7.45 -6.50
C ASP A 86 8.11 6.67 -5.23
N LEU A 87 7.18 5.72 -5.36
CA LEU A 87 6.66 4.94 -4.23
C LEU A 87 6.92 3.45 -4.46
N ARG A 88 7.71 2.85 -3.56
CA ARG A 88 7.94 1.39 -3.52
C ARG A 88 6.99 0.72 -2.54
N ILE A 89 6.36 -0.35 -3.00
CA ILE A 89 5.39 -1.13 -2.22
C ILE A 89 5.62 -2.63 -2.39
N GLY A 90 5.11 -3.41 -1.43
CA GLY A 90 5.08 -4.86 -1.56
C GLY A 90 4.17 -5.31 -2.73
N ALA A 91 4.50 -6.43 -3.38
CA ALA A 91 3.77 -6.94 -4.54
C ALA A 91 2.25 -7.12 -4.31
N GLN A 92 1.84 -7.41 -3.07
CA GLN A 92 0.46 -7.67 -2.68
C GLN A 92 -0.22 -6.44 -2.06
N GLN A 93 0.55 -5.38 -1.78
CA GLN A 93 0.02 -4.12 -1.25
C GLN A 93 -1.07 -3.60 -2.19
N LYS A 94 -2.23 -3.25 -1.62
CA LYS A 94 -3.34 -2.72 -2.41
C LYS A 94 -3.30 -1.19 -2.42
N VAL A 95 -3.51 -0.65 -3.61
CA VAL A 95 -3.68 0.77 -3.89
C VAL A 95 -5.15 1.00 -4.23
N LEU A 96 -5.72 2.10 -3.75
CA LEU A 96 -7.05 2.52 -4.17
C LEU A 96 -6.95 3.15 -5.56
N PHE A 97 -7.50 2.47 -6.55
CA PHE A 97 -7.46 2.84 -7.95
C PHE A 97 -8.74 3.56 -8.35
N GLN A 98 -8.57 4.72 -8.97
CA GLN A 98 -9.66 5.54 -9.50
C GLN A 98 -9.39 5.80 -10.99
N ASN A 99 -10.38 5.50 -11.83
CA ASN A 99 -10.30 5.70 -13.28
C ASN A 99 -11.71 5.96 -13.81
N ILE A 100 -11.82 6.72 -14.90
CA ILE A 100 -13.11 7.06 -15.54
C ILE A 100 -13.96 5.83 -15.89
N ARG A 101 -13.35 4.68 -16.18
CA ARG A 101 -14.05 3.43 -16.50
C ARG A 101 -14.54 2.66 -15.27
N VAL A 102 -14.01 2.94 -14.08
CA VAL A 102 -14.33 2.17 -12.86
C VAL A 102 -15.81 2.29 -12.47
N PRO A 103 -16.43 3.49 -12.43
CA PRO A 103 -17.86 3.60 -12.18
C PRO A 103 -18.72 2.87 -13.22
N LEU A 104 -18.33 2.94 -14.50
CA LEU A 104 -19.06 2.32 -15.60
C LEU A 104 -19.01 0.79 -15.55
N MET A 105 -17.89 0.22 -15.13
CA MET A 105 -17.66 -1.23 -15.15
C MET A 105 -18.05 -1.93 -13.85
N PHE A 106 -17.93 -1.24 -12.70
CA PHE A 106 -18.07 -1.86 -11.38
C PHE A 106 -19.12 -1.18 -10.48
N GLY A 107 -19.73 -0.08 -10.91
CA GLY A 107 -20.76 0.62 -10.13
C GLY A 107 -20.25 1.27 -8.84
N VAL A 108 -18.94 1.48 -8.72
CA VAL A 108 -18.26 2.11 -7.57
C VAL A 108 -17.26 3.15 -8.07
N ASP A 109 -16.96 4.16 -7.26
CA ASP A 109 -16.05 5.25 -7.66
C ASP A 109 -14.56 4.88 -7.59
N ALA A 110 -14.25 3.80 -6.86
CA ALA A 110 -12.90 3.34 -6.64
C ALA A 110 -12.87 1.84 -6.34
N VAL A 111 -11.73 1.21 -6.63
CA VAL A 111 -11.50 -0.21 -6.41
C VAL A 111 -10.12 -0.43 -5.81
N LEU A 112 -9.89 -1.53 -5.13
CA LEU A 112 -8.56 -1.90 -4.65
C LEU A 112 -7.82 -2.76 -5.66
N VAL A 113 -6.54 -2.45 -5.88
CA VAL A 113 -5.72 -3.14 -6.87
C VAL A 113 -4.35 -3.44 -6.27
N ARG A 114 -3.89 -4.68 -6.43
CA ARG A 114 -2.56 -5.10 -5.95
C ARG A 114 -1.46 -4.48 -6.81
N GLY A 115 -0.35 -4.11 -6.19
CA GLY A 115 0.83 -3.58 -6.88
C GLY A 115 1.27 -4.45 -8.07
N LYS A 116 1.36 -5.78 -7.91
CA LYS A 116 1.74 -6.69 -9.01
C LYS A 116 0.75 -6.68 -10.19
N SER A 117 -0.52 -6.39 -9.94
CA SER A 117 -1.54 -6.30 -10.99
C SER A 117 -1.39 -4.98 -11.74
N LEU A 118 -1.13 -3.88 -11.02
CA LEU A 118 -0.79 -2.58 -11.63
C LEU A 118 0.46 -2.70 -12.50
N ALA A 119 1.55 -3.29 -11.99
CA ALA A 119 2.80 -3.46 -12.74
C ALA A 119 2.64 -4.26 -14.05
N ALA A 120 1.59 -5.08 -14.17
CA ALA A 120 1.31 -5.87 -15.36
C ALA A 120 0.40 -5.16 -16.38
N SER A 121 -0.19 -4.02 -16.05
CA SER A 121 -1.26 -3.43 -16.87
C SER A 121 -1.38 -1.90 -16.83
N HIS A 122 -0.63 -1.21 -15.99
CA HIS A 122 -0.70 0.24 -15.83
C HIS A 122 0.65 0.89 -16.13
N GLU A 123 0.65 1.91 -16.97
CA GLU A 123 1.87 2.63 -17.36
C GLU A 123 2.52 3.33 -16.14
N GLY A 124 3.85 3.36 -16.10
CA GLY A 124 4.60 3.96 -15.00
C GLY A 124 4.62 3.14 -13.70
N VAL A 125 4.10 1.91 -13.72
CA VAL A 125 4.21 0.95 -12.60
C VAL A 125 5.02 -0.25 -13.04
N HIS A 126 6.05 -0.59 -12.27
CA HIS A 126 7.05 -1.60 -12.66
C HIS A 126 7.35 -2.56 -11.52
N VAL A 127 7.70 -3.79 -11.88
CA VAL A 127 8.33 -4.72 -10.95
C VAL A 127 9.78 -4.28 -10.74
N ASP A 128 10.16 -4.00 -9.49
CA ASP A 128 11.52 -3.65 -9.11
C ASP A 128 12.30 -4.94 -8.83
N ASN A 129 13.21 -5.28 -9.76
CA ASN A 129 14.00 -6.51 -9.71
C ASN A 129 15.32 -6.34 -8.92
N ALA A 130 15.44 -5.30 -8.09
CA ALA A 130 16.63 -5.09 -7.26
C ALA A 130 16.90 -6.33 -6.38
N PRO A 131 18.16 -6.80 -6.31
CA PRO A 131 18.55 -7.88 -5.41
C PRO A 131 18.51 -7.38 -3.95
N VAL A 132 18.12 -8.24 -2.99
CA VAL A 132 18.14 -8.04 -1.51
C VAL A 132 16.77 -7.58 -0.93
N PRO A 133 16.38 -8.03 0.29
CA PRO A 133 15.00 -7.90 0.73
C PRO A 133 14.70 -6.45 1.10
N ALA A 134 13.93 -5.77 0.26
CA ALA A 134 13.23 -4.56 0.66
C ALA A 134 12.38 -4.90 1.89
N SER A 135 12.70 -4.32 3.04
CA SER A 135 11.80 -4.38 4.18
C SER A 135 10.55 -3.57 3.83
N PHE A 136 9.39 -4.05 4.27
CA PHE A 136 8.14 -3.34 4.13
C PHE A 136 7.55 -3.03 5.50
N VAL A 137 7.20 -1.77 5.67
CA VAL A 137 6.50 -1.25 6.83
C VAL A 137 5.00 -1.47 6.64
N GLN A 138 4.38 -2.15 7.60
CA GLN A 138 2.95 -2.41 7.66
C GLN A 138 2.35 -1.57 8.79
N LEU A 139 1.45 -0.67 8.42
CA LEU A 139 0.74 0.17 9.38
C LEU A 139 -0.57 -0.50 9.76
N VAL A 140 -0.73 -0.77 11.06
CA VAL A 140 -1.87 -1.51 11.61
C VAL A 140 -2.73 -0.57 12.43
N PHE A 141 -4.03 -0.58 12.14
CA PHE A 141 -5.05 0.22 12.83
C PHE A 141 -6.06 -0.70 13.51
N ALA A 142 -6.85 -0.15 14.44
CA ALA A 142 -7.90 -0.90 15.13
C ALA A 142 -8.97 -1.39 14.15
N THR A 143 -9.30 -0.56 13.17
CA THR A 143 -10.14 -0.89 12.02
C THR A 143 -9.38 -0.55 10.75
N HIS A 144 -9.63 -1.31 9.68
CA HIS A 144 -8.98 -1.07 8.39
C HIS A 144 -9.19 0.38 7.92
N GLN A 145 -8.10 1.01 7.49
CA GLN A 145 -8.06 2.37 6.93
C GLN A 145 -7.51 2.37 5.50
N ILE A 146 -7.94 3.36 4.71
CA ILE A 146 -7.19 3.83 3.53
C ILE A 146 -6.37 5.04 3.98
N ILE A 147 -5.05 4.94 3.87
CA ILE A 147 -4.08 5.98 4.23
C ILE A 147 -3.45 6.56 2.96
N HIS A 148 -2.72 7.67 3.08
CA HIS A 148 -2.06 8.30 1.93
C HIS A 148 -0.54 8.15 2.03
N ALA A 149 0.05 7.39 1.11
CA ALA A 149 1.50 7.22 0.98
C ALA A 149 1.98 8.00 -0.25
N GLU A 150 2.85 8.99 -0.05
CA GLU A 150 3.21 9.98 -1.07
C GLU A 150 1.95 10.61 -1.71
N GLY A 151 0.90 10.81 -0.91
CA GLY A 151 -0.42 11.28 -1.36
C GLY A 151 -1.29 10.23 -2.08
N LEU A 152 -0.73 9.08 -2.48
CA LEU A 152 -1.48 8.00 -3.12
C LEU A 152 -2.27 7.21 -2.08
N PRO A 153 -3.60 7.02 -2.24
CA PRO A 153 -4.37 6.26 -1.26
C PRO A 153 -4.08 4.76 -1.35
N VAL A 154 -3.69 4.16 -0.23
CA VAL A 154 -3.29 2.75 -0.10
C VAL A 154 -3.97 2.10 1.10
N GLU A 155 -4.19 0.80 1.03
CA GLU A 155 -4.80 0.02 2.11
C GLU A 155 -3.83 -0.17 3.28
N SER A 156 -4.29 0.10 4.50
CA SER A 156 -3.57 -0.28 5.72
C SER A 156 -3.55 -1.80 5.91
N THR A 157 -2.61 -2.30 6.72
CA THR A 157 -2.49 -3.74 6.96
C THR A 157 -3.43 -4.15 8.10
N ALA A 158 -4.34 -5.08 7.84
CA ALA A 158 -5.11 -5.70 8.91
C ALA A 158 -4.22 -6.60 9.78
N PRO A 159 -4.55 -6.77 11.08
CA PRO A 159 -3.77 -7.61 11.98
C PRO A 159 -3.51 -9.04 11.46
N ASP A 160 -4.44 -9.59 10.70
CA ASP A 160 -4.40 -10.92 10.07
C ASP A 160 -3.97 -10.90 8.58
N GLY A 161 -3.65 -9.73 8.03
CA GLY A 161 -3.30 -9.55 6.61
C GLY A 161 -4.50 -9.60 5.64
N MET A 162 -5.73 -9.73 6.14
CA MET A 162 -6.96 -9.75 5.33
C MET A 162 -7.88 -8.60 5.71
N GLY A 163 -7.47 -7.38 5.34
CA GLY A 163 -8.32 -6.20 5.50
C GLY A 163 -9.59 -6.30 4.66
N GLN A 164 -10.73 -6.11 5.31
CA GLN A 164 -12.01 -5.91 4.64
C GLN A 164 -12.23 -4.40 4.48
N ALA A 165 -11.80 -3.87 3.34
CA ALA A 165 -12.14 -2.52 2.93
C ALA A 165 -13.55 -2.49 2.32
N PRO A 166 -14.26 -1.35 2.35
CA PRO A 166 -15.53 -1.18 1.64
C PRO A 166 -15.39 -1.10 0.11
N TYR A 167 -14.20 -1.37 -0.43
CA TYR A 167 -13.89 -1.31 -1.85
C TYR A 167 -13.63 -2.72 -2.40
N PRO A 168 -14.25 -3.11 -3.52
CA PRO A 168 -13.98 -4.41 -4.13
C PRO A 168 -12.53 -4.46 -4.62
N THR A 169 -11.89 -5.61 -4.47
CA THR A 169 -10.53 -5.84 -4.98
C THR A 169 -10.59 -6.45 -6.38
N LEU A 170 -10.05 -5.76 -7.38
CA LEU A 170 -10.01 -6.29 -8.74
C LEU A 170 -8.95 -7.38 -8.92
N ARG A 171 -9.27 -8.36 -9.75
CA ARG A 171 -8.33 -9.33 -10.32
C ARG A 171 -7.56 -8.68 -11.47
N SER A 172 -6.38 -9.20 -11.80
CA SER A 172 -5.51 -8.62 -12.84
C SER A 172 -6.20 -8.51 -14.22
N TRP A 173 -7.13 -9.39 -14.56
CA TRP A 173 -7.83 -9.32 -15.84
C TRP A 173 -8.96 -8.27 -15.85
N GLU A 174 -9.64 -8.04 -14.72
CA GLU A 174 -10.64 -6.98 -14.57
C GLU A 174 -9.96 -5.61 -14.66
N LEU A 175 -8.80 -5.47 -14.02
CA LEU A 175 -7.97 -4.28 -14.13
C LEU A 175 -7.56 -4.00 -15.57
N ARG A 176 -7.08 -5.01 -16.32
CA ARG A 176 -6.73 -4.83 -17.73
C ARG A 176 -7.88 -4.28 -18.57
N ALA A 177 -9.11 -4.72 -18.30
CA ALA A 177 -10.27 -4.19 -19.00
C ALA A 177 -10.59 -2.73 -18.61
N ALA A 178 -10.30 -2.35 -17.36
CA ALA A 178 -10.48 -0.99 -16.84
C ALA A 178 -9.40 0.02 -17.31
N VAL A 179 -8.21 -0.45 -17.69
CA VAL A 179 -7.07 0.38 -18.12
C VAL A 179 -6.74 0.30 -19.61
N ALA A 180 -7.37 -0.61 -20.35
CA ALA A 180 -7.44 -0.55 -21.82
C ALA A 180 -8.20 0.72 -22.28
#